data_AF-A0A962VB64-F1
#
_entry.id   AF-A0A962VB64-F1
#
_cell.length_a   1.000
_cell.length_b   1.000
_cell.length_c   1.000
_cell.angle_alpha   90.00
_cell.angle_beta   90.00
_cell.angle_gamma   90.00
#
_symmetry.space_group_name_H-M   'P 1'
#
loop_
_entity.id
_entity.type
_entity.pdbx_description
1 polymer ?
#
loop_
_entity_poly.entity_id
_entity_poly.type
_entity_poly.pdbx_seq_one_letter_code
_entity_poly.pdbx_strand_id
1 'polypeptide(L)' 'MNHDANLQEWREHALRMEQALQRVILGQPRAIRLLLIAVFARGHVLLEGDVGVGKTTLLQALARVLGGAFNRV' A
#
# COMPACT_ATOMS: atom_id res chain seq x y z
N MET A 1 -21.60 21.16 -2.72
CA MET A 1 -21.70 20.20 -3.85
C MET A 1 -20.31 19.64 -4.21
N ASN A 2 -19.48 19.22 -3.23
CA ASN A 2 -18.05 18.89 -3.47
C ASN A 2 -17.61 17.51 -2.93
N HIS A 3 -18.52 16.65 -2.47
CA HIS A 3 -18.13 15.37 -1.87
C HIS A 3 -17.62 14.37 -2.92
N ASP A 4 -18.23 14.35 -4.11
CA ASP A 4 -17.85 13.46 -5.21
C ASP A 4 -16.49 13.80 -5.80
N ALA A 5 -16.17 15.10 -5.93
CA ALA A 5 -14.87 15.56 -6.42
C ALA A 5 -13.72 15.09 -5.51
N ASN A 6 -13.92 15.16 -4.19
CA ASN A 6 -12.94 14.70 -3.21
C ASN A 6 -12.73 13.17 -3.30
N LEU A 7 -13.81 12.39 -3.45
CA LEU A 7 -13.72 10.93 -3.57
C LEU A 7 -12.96 10.49 -4.83
N GLN A 8 -13.14 11.19 -5.96
CA GLN A 8 -12.37 10.91 -7.18
C GLN A 8 -10.88 11.20 -6.98
N GLU A 9 -10.53 12.33 -6.36
CA GLU A 9 -9.14 12.70 -6.08
C GLU A 9 -8.44 11.68 -5.17
N TRP A 10 -9.08 11.25 -4.07
CA TRP A 10 -8.53 10.20 -3.20
C TRP A 10 -8.38 8.87 -3.92
N ARG A 11 -9.34 8.51 -4.77
CA ARG A 11 -9.25 7.30 -5.58
C ARG A 11 -8.05 7.37 -6.53
N GLU A 12 -7.83 8.50 -7.19
CA GLU A 12 -6.65 8.67 -8.04
C GLU A 12 -5.34 8.58 -7.25
N HIS A 13 -5.25 9.20 -6.08
CA HIS A 13 -4.09 9.06 -5.20
C HIS A 13 -3.83 7.59 -4.84
N ALA A 14 -4.86 6.85 -4.44
CA ALA A 14 -4.74 5.43 -4.11
C ALA A 14 -4.26 4.60 -5.31
N LEU A 15 -4.78 4.87 -6.52
CA LEU A 15 -4.36 4.20 -7.75
C LEU A 15 -2.90 4.52 -8.12
N ARG A 16 -2.46 5.78 -7.95
CA ARG A 16 -1.06 6.19 -8.15
C ARG A 16 -0.13 5.46 -7.18
N MET A 17 -0.52 5.35 -5.91
CA MET A 17 0.24 4.59 -4.90
C MET A 17 0.31 3.09 -5.23
N GLU A 18 -0.80 2.48 -5.66
CA GLU A 18 -0.85 1.07 -6.07
C GLU A 18 0.11 0.80 -7.24
N GLN A 19 0.09 1.66 -8.27
CA GLN A 19 1.00 1.56 -9.41
C GLN A 19 2.46 1.72 -9.02
N ALA A 20 2.79 2.65 -8.12
CA ALA A 20 4.16 2.84 -7.64
C ALA A 20 4.69 1.58 -6.93
N LEU A 21 3.85 0.94 -6.11
CA LEU A 21 4.22 -0.29 -5.39
C LEU A 21 4.37 -1.49 -6.33
N GLN A 22 3.52 -1.61 -7.35
CA GLN A 22 3.61 -2.68 -8.34
C GLN A 22 4.90 -2.63 -9.17
N ARG A 23 5.54 -1.46 -9.31
CA ARG A 23 6.85 -1.35 -9.98
C ARG A 23 8.00 -1.91 -9.14
N VAL A 24 7.86 -1.90 -7.82
CA VAL A 24 8.89 -2.38 -6.88
C VAL A 24 8.70 -3.86 -6.55
N ILE A 25 7.45 -4.34 -6.62
CA ILE A 25 7.06 -5.65 -6.09
C ILE A 25 6.35 -6.44 -7.17
N LEU A 26 7.03 -7.48 -7.63
CA LEU A 26 6.52 -8.39 -8.64
C LEU A 26 5.57 -9.41 -8.02
N GLY A 27 4.47 -9.71 -8.72
CA GLY A 27 3.59 -10.84 -8.40
C GLY A 27 2.70 -10.70 -7.17
N GLN A 28 2.59 -9.51 -6.54
CA GLN A 28 1.78 -9.31 -5.33
C GLN A 28 0.69 -8.21 -5.42
N PRO A 29 -0.08 -8.10 -6.53
CA PRO A 29 -1.07 -7.02 -6.69
C PRO A 29 -2.16 -7.05 -5.60
N ARG A 30 -2.59 -8.24 -5.18
CA ARG A 30 -3.61 -8.40 -4.14
C ARG A 30 -3.12 -7.92 -2.77
N ALA A 31 -1.88 -8.25 -2.39
CA ALA A 31 -1.33 -7.84 -1.10
C ALA A 31 -1.16 -6.32 -1.04
N ILE A 32 -0.64 -5.70 -2.12
CA ILE A 32 -0.52 -4.26 -2.26
C ILE A 32 -1.88 -3.57 -2.06
N ARG A 33 -2.92 -4.05 -2.75
CA ARG A 33 -4.25 -3.47 -2.66
C ARG A 33 -4.84 -3.56 -1.26
N LEU A 34 -4.71 -4.71 -0.58
CA LEU A 34 -5.19 -4.89 0.79
C LEU A 34 -4.45 -4.01 1.80
N LEU A 35 -3.13 -3.83 1.62
CA LEU A 35 -2.33 -2.91 2.44
C LEU A 35 -2.80 -1.47 2.30
N LEU A 36 -3.00 -0.99 1.08
CA LEU A 36 -3.52 0.36 0.86
C LEU A 36 -4.92 0.54 1.46
N ILE A 37 -5.82 -0.43 1.26
CA ILE A 37 -7.15 -0.42 1.88
C ILE A 37 -7.04 -0.30 3.41
N ALA A 38 -6.18 -1.11 4.04
CA ALA A 38 -5.99 -1.05 5.48
C ALA A 38 -5.46 0.31 5.94
N VAL A 39 -4.51 0.91 5.22
CA VAL A 39 -3.99 2.26 5.52
C VAL A 39 -5.11 3.30 5.47
N PHE A 40 -5.89 3.35 4.39
CA PHE A 40 -7.00 4.30 4.26
C PHE A 40 -8.12 4.05 5.26
N ALA A 41 -8.35 2.79 5.65
CA ALA A 41 -9.33 2.41 6.65
C ALA A 41 -8.82 2.55 8.10
N ARG A 42 -7.54 2.92 8.31
CA ARG A 42 -6.86 2.91 9.62
C ARG A 42 -6.92 1.54 10.31
N GLY A 43 -6.84 0.48 9.52
CA GLY A 43 -6.78 -0.92 9.96
C GLY A 43 -5.34 -1.43 10.09
N HIS A 44 -5.22 -2.70 10.46
CA HIS A 44 -3.95 -3.41 10.60
C HIS A 44 -3.89 -4.60 9.64
N VAL A 45 -2.68 -4.96 9.21
CA VAL A 45 -2.45 -6.10 8.31
C VAL A 45 -1.38 -7.00 8.89
N LEU A 46 -1.63 -8.30 8.85
CA LEU A 46 -0.63 -9.34 9.08
C LEU A 46 -0.21 -9.94 7.73
N LEU A 47 1.09 -9.95 7.45
CA LEU A 47 1.64 -10.52 6.22
C LEU A 47 2.22 -11.93 6.46
N GLU A 48 1.41 -12.95 6.20
CA GLU A 48 1.83 -14.36 6.27
C GLU A 48 2.31 -14.91 4.92
N GLY A 49 3.07 -16.01 4.94
CA GLY A 49 3.75 -16.59 3.77
C GLY A 49 5.21 -16.96 4.03
N ASP A 50 5.84 -17.60 3.04
CA ASP A 50 7.18 -18.18 3.19
C ASP A 50 8.31 -17.14 3.26
N VAL A 51 9.49 -17.59 3.67
CA VAL A 51 10.71 -16.76 3.69
C VAL A 51 11.11 -16.42 2.25
N GLY A 52 11.48 -15.17 2.00
CA GLY A 52 11.96 -14.72 0.68
C GLY A 52 10.89 -14.18 -0.28
N VAL A 53 9.60 -14.19 0.09
CA VAL A 53 8.50 -13.68 -0.77
C VAL A 53 8.39 -12.14 -0.80
N GLY A 54 9.42 -11.41 -0.37
CA GLY A 54 9.48 -9.95 -0.49
C GLY A 54 8.63 -9.14 0.49
N LYS A 55 8.14 -9.73 1.59
CA LYS A 55 7.30 -9.04 2.60
C LYS A 55 7.98 -7.80 3.20
N THR A 56 9.27 -7.90 3.54
CA THR A 56 10.04 -6.78 4.09
C THR A 56 10.18 -5.66 3.05
N THR A 57 10.50 -6.03 1.81
CA THR A 57 10.56 -5.09 0.67
C THR A 57 9.22 -4.41 0.46
N LEU A 58 8.11 -5.14 0.60
CA LEU A 58 6.75 -4.59 0.50
C LEU A 58 6.48 -3.53 1.55
N LEU A 59 6.76 -3.82 2.81
CA LEU A 59 6.55 -2.87 3.89
C LEU A 59 7.47 -1.64 3.77
N GLN A 60 8.73 -1.82 3.33
CA GLN A 60 9.65 -0.71 3.08
C GLN A 60 9.20 0.18 1.92
N ALA A 61 8.75 -0.42 0.82
CA ALA A 61 8.23 0.33 -0.32
C ALA A 61 6.97 1.11 0.06
N LEU A 62 6.06 0.49 0.82
CA LEU A 62 4.86 1.14 1.33
C LEU A 62 5.20 2.32 2.24
N ALA A 63 6.12 2.15 3.19
CA ALA A 63 6.53 3.24 4.08
C ALA A 63 7.05 4.45 3.28
N ARG A 64 7.88 4.21 2.25
CA ARG A 64 8.39 5.26 1.36
C ARG A 64 7.28 5.95 0.56
N VAL A 65 6.32 5.19 0.02
CA VAL A 65 5.19 5.74 -0.74
C VAL A 65 4.28 6.61 0.14
N LEU A 66 4.13 6.25 1.42
CA LEU A 66 3.38 7.01 2.40
C LEU A 66 4.17 8.19 3.02
N GLY A 67 5.45 8.36 2.66
CA GLY A 67 6.32 9.38 3.25
C GLY A 67 6.79 9.09 4.68
N GLY A 68 6.64 7.86 5.15
CA GLY A 68 7.03 7.41 6.48
C GLY A 68 8.34 6.64 6.54
N ALA A 69 8.77 6.30 7.75
CA ALA A 69 9.90 5.40 8.01
C ALA A 69 9.42 3.97 8.23
N PHE A 70 10.17 2.99 7.71
CA PHE A 70 9.97 1.59 8.04
C PHE A 70 10.64 1.28 9.39
N ASN A 71 9.89 0.73 10.33
CA ASN A 71 10.40 0.22 11.59
C ASN A 71 10.05 -1.25 11.76
N ARG A 72 11.01 -2.06 12.20
CA ARG A 72 10.79 -3.48 12.53
C ARG A 72 10.72 -3.60 14.05
N VAL A 73 9.65 -4.23 14.54
CA VAL A 73 9.44 -4.57 15.96
C VAL A 73 9.59 -6.07 16.14
#